data_AF-A0A1E7FRG0-F1
#
_entry.id   AF-A0A1E7FRG0-F1
#
_cell.length_a   1.000
_cell.length_b   1.000
_cell.length_c   1.000
_cell.angle_alpha   90.00
_cell.angle_beta   90.00
_cell.angle_gamma   90.00
#
_symmetry.space_group_name_H-M   'P 1'
#
loop_
_entity.id
_entity.type
_entity.pdbx_description
1 polymer ?
#
loop_
_entity_poly.entity_id
_entity_poly.type
_entity_poly.pdbx_seq_one_letter_code
_entity_poly.pdbx_strand_id
1 'polypeptide(L)'
;MIFYRSINTSNTGSGIFVESSTRDLLDNQDDIAAAPSHTPSCDDRFRSLLPAIGDVDSYKDVPLIILHRNGETTPCGNVQINTVLEELRLNYEVEGCPTEVDKYQFESLLTKTFHGVLTNPSNNCHSAEVYKDKSQGFLGFCDMGIDHTPILLDHNDLVPVKSGQSTSLPCHFHTREGLRVTQFQLLSKIMMFLDKDKKECQTDDESETQTCLSDKNYEEKSPAEIHLYAVPAGRVFMFAPSYVGEIFHLPHVPGALDKAIYLEVLSLSPRVFDVFNFFSRDESKEIVEKAQAEKSDSHRIKRSTTGASSHSVNSRRTSESGFDTSGKTAIKIKKRCFEALGYDEYIESHSDGLQILRYNVSKAYNSHLDFIEDNSGQLKHDYESSGTGGNRYATILLYMSDLGDDDGGETVFPQGMMPKIALEEEEAVSSNEAREQLRVSDRGSVLKSGSWEENLVVLCRTRLAIRPHSSRAVLFYSQHPNGEVDKSSLHGACPVLSNQKYAANLWVWNTPRSGFAGSPIKKKFQNENGGAVTAPTNMKISAEFENSGQDPTFAEAKLFYQDQFWGSLKPGDPVLGVNTFEGHVWNVKVNKKVVKTWVITEEDGPTQKFVI
;
A
#
# COMPACT_ATOMS: atom_id res chain seq x y z
N MET A 1 -17.75 11.51 -34.87
CA MET A 1 -17.73 10.82 -36.18
C MET A 1 -16.32 10.94 -36.74
N ILE A 2 -15.43 10.03 -36.35
CA ILE A 2 -14.15 9.73 -37.02
C ILE A 2 -14.07 8.19 -36.99
N PHE A 3 -13.84 7.61 -38.15
CA PHE A 3 -14.03 6.20 -38.47
C PHE A 3 -12.88 5.33 -37.96
N TYR A 4 -13.17 4.30 -37.17
CA TYR A 4 -12.29 3.13 -37.05
C TYR A 4 -12.59 2.17 -38.20
N ARG A 5 -11.57 1.93 -39.04
CA ARG A 5 -11.61 0.92 -40.10
C ARG A 5 -11.51 -0.47 -39.47
N SER A 6 -12.61 -1.20 -39.55
CA SER A 6 -12.67 -2.64 -39.37
C SER A 6 -11.83 -3.36 -40.44
N ILE A 7 -11.00 -4.31 -39.99
CA ILE A 7 -10.61 -5.46 -40.80
C ILE A 7 -11.33 -6.66 -40.17
N ASN A 8 -12.40 -7.09 -40.84
CA ASN A 8 -13.04 -8.38 -40.65
C ASN A 8 -12.18 -9.46 -41.32
N THR A 9 -11.99 -10.60 -40.66
CA THR A 9 -12.43 -11.87 -41.25
C THR A 9 -12.88 -12.83 -40.14
N SER A 10 -14.06 -13.35 -40.39
CA SER A 10 -14.81 -14.36 -39.66
C SER A 10 -14.14 -15.73 -39.68
N ASN A 11 -14.21 -16.46 -38.57
CA ASN A 11 -14.81 -17.80 -38.65
C ASN A 11 -15.48 -18.21 -37.34
N THR A 12 -16.69 -18.71 -37.51
CA THR A 12 -17.60 -19.22 -36.48
C THR A 12 -17.12 -20.56 -35.95
N GLY A 13 -17.06 -20.72 -34.63
CA GLY A 13 -16.81 -21.99 -33.96
C GLY A 13 -17.39 -21.98 -32.55
N SER A 14 -18.44 -22.78 -32.38
CA SER A 14 -19.15 -23.14 -31.16
C SER A 14 -18.35 -23.08 -29.86
N GLY A 15 -18.97 -22.50 -28.83
CA GLY A 15 -18.45 -22.50 -27.48
C GLY A 15 -18.31 -23.91 -26.90
N ILE A 16 -17.25 -24.07 -26.12
CA ILE A 16 -17.21 -24.95 -24.95
C ILE A 16 -16.60 -24.10 -23.85
N PHE A 17 -17.44 -23.72 -22.89
CA PHE A 17 -17.01 -23.21 -21.59
C PHE A 17 -16.23 -24.30 -20.89
N VAL A 18 -15.05 -23.98 -20.37
CA VAL A 18 -14.49 -24.69 -19.23
C VAL A 18 -14.43 -23.70 -18.08
N GLU A 19 -15.47 -23.76 -17.24
CA GLU A 19 -15.39 -23.29 -15.86
C GLU A 19 -14.23 -24.04 -15.19
N SER A 20 -13.31 -23.30 -14.60
CA SER A 20 -12.35 -23.82 -13.63
C SER A 20 -12.49 -23.02 -12.35
N SER A 21 -13.63 -23.23 -11.68
CA SER A 21 -13.83 -22.92 -10.28
C SER A 21 -13.30 -24.10 -9.44
N THR A 22 -12.08 -23.99 -8.93
CA THR A 22 -11.51 -24.79 -7.83
C THR A 22 -10.23 -24.05 -7.43
N ARG A 23 -10.02 -23.41 -6.27
CA ARG A 23 -10.42 -23.76 -4.88
C ARG A 23 -10.53 -25.26 -4.69
N ASP A 24 -9.39 -25.92 -4.85
CA ASP A 24 -9.00 -27.13 -4.13
C ASP A 24 -7.51 -27.37 -4.35
N LEU A 25 -6.68 -26.87 -3.43
CA LEU A 25 -5.31 -27.32 -3.20
C LEU A 25 -5.01 -27.34 -1.69
N LEU A 26 -6.00 -27.76 -0.90
CA LEU A 26 -5.87 -28.10 0.52
C LEU A 26 -6.82 -29.26 0.84
N ASP A 27 -6.66 -30.40 0.17
CA ASP A 27 -6.98 -31.69 0.78
C ASP A 27 -6.38 -32.81 -0.07
N ASN A 28 -5.36 -33.45 0.47
CA ASN A 28 -5.00 -34.85 0.26
C ASN A 28 -3.91 -35.17 1.30
N GLN A 29 -4.34 -35.29 2.55
CA GLN A 29 -3.72 -36.21 3.49
C GLN A 29 -4.10 -37.62 3.04
N ASP A 30 -3.13 -38.38 2.55
CA ASP A 30 -2.88 -39.78 2.91
C ASP A 30 -1.94 -40.42 1.88
N ASP A 31 -0.67 -40.57 2.29
CA ASP A 31 0.16 -41.74 2.01
C ASP A 31 1.40 -41.68 2.91
N ILE A 32 1.20 -41.98 4.20
CA ILE A 32 2.29 -42.19 5.17
C ILE A 32 2.83 -43.60 4.93
N ALA A 33 3.75 -43.74 3.98
CA ALA A 33 4.69 -44.85 3.99
C ALA A 33 5.74 -44.59 5.08
N ALA A 34 5.86 -45.54 6.01
CA ALA A 34 6.72 -45.45 7.19
C ALA A 34 8.18 -45.10 6.84
N ALA A 35 8.61 -43.89 7.21
CA ALA A 35 10.00 -43.45 7.13
C ALA A 35 10.78 -43.89 8.39
N PRO A 36 12.05 -44.32 8.25
CA PRO A 36 12.86 -44.75 9.38
C PRO A 36 13.20 -43.56 10.29
N SER A 37 13.21 -43.80 11.60
CA SER A 37 13.51 -42.83 12.64
C SER A 37 14.97 -42.36 12.59
N HIS A 38 15.26 -41.39 11.73
CA HIS A 38 16.47 -40.58 11.80
C HIS A 38 16.05 -39.13 12.03
N THR A 39 16.57 -38.51 13.09
CA THR A 39 16.57 -37.05 13.20
C THR A 39 17.20 -36.48 11.93
N PRO A 40 16.48 -35.66 11.14
CA PRO A 40 17.02 -35.13 9.89
C PRO A 40 18.30 -34.33 10.18
N SER A 41 19.32 -34.54 9.36
CA SER A 41 20.53 -33.70 9.41
C SER A 41 20.15 -32.23 9.15
N CYS A 42 21.00 -31.27 9.53
CA CYS A 42 20.71 -29.86 9.29
C CYS A 42 20.42 -29.57 7.80
N ASP A 43 21.16 -30.25 6.94
CA ASP A 43 21.05 -30.20 5.49
C ASP A 43 19.68 -30.71 5.00
N ASP A 44 19.19 -31.81 5.57
CA ASP A 44 17.84 -32.33 5.27
C ASP A 44 16.74 -31.34 5.69
N ARG A 45 16.92 -30.66 6.84
CA ARG A 45 15.97 -29.63 7.29
C ARG A 45 15.98 -28.43 6.37
N PHE A 46 17.17 -27.93 6.02
CA PHE A 46 17.30 -26.81 5.09
C PHE A 46 16.64 -27.13 3.74
N ARG A 47 16.92 -28.31 3.17
CA ARG A 47 16.27 -28.76 1.93
C ARG A 47 14.75 -28.86 2.07
N SER A 48 14.24 -29.34 3.22
CA SER A 48 12.80 -29.41 3.46
C SER A 48 12.09 -28.05 3.50
N LEU A 49 12.82 -26.96 3.81
CA LEU A 49 12.32 -25.58 3.76
C LEU A 49 12.25 -25.02 2.33
N LEU A 50 12.94 -25.65 1.39
CA LEU A 50 12.97 -25.32 -0.03
C LEU A 50 12.38 -26.45 -0.90
N PRO A 51 11.17 -26.96 -0.61
CA PRO A 51 10.65 -28.19 -1.23
C PRO A 51 10.41 -28.05 -2.75
N ALA A 52 10.27 -26.81 -3.20
CA ALA A 52 10.08 -26.44 -4.59
C ALA A 52 11.38 -26.57 -5.43
N ILE A 53 12.54 -26.63 -4.77
CA ILE A 53 13.84 -26.78 -5.42
C ILE A 53 14.27 -28.25 -5.27
N GLY A 54 13.85 -29.10 -6.21
CA GLY A 54 14.07 -30.55 -6.12
C GLY A 54 15.54 -30.96 -6.06
N ASP A 55 16.40 -30.30 -6.83
CA ASP A 55 17.85 -30.49 -6.81
C ASP A 55 18.53 -29.15 -7.15
N VAL A 56 19.06 -28.46 -6.13
CA VAL A 56 19.76 -27.17 -6.26
C VAL A 56 20.92 -27.27 -7.26
N ASP A 57 21.51 -28.46 -7.40
CA ASP A 57 22.65 -28.73 -8.28
C ASP A 57 22.23 -28.97 -9.74
N SER A 58 20.92 -29.07 -10.03
CA SER A 58 20.39 -29.40 -11.36
C SER A 58 20.07 -28.19 -12.26
N TYR A 59 20.17 -26.96 -11.76
CA TYR A 59 19.93 -25.75 -12.56
C TYR A 59 21.07 -25.51 -13.55
N LYS A 60 20.90 -26.01 -14.78
CA LYS A 60 21.85 -25.82 -15.89
C LYS A 60 22.01 -24.35 -16.32
N ASP A 61 20.99 -23.52 -16.07
CA ASP A 61 21.03 -22.06 -16.26
C ASP A 61 20.77 -21.39 -14.90
N VAL A 62 21.83 -21.05 -14.16
CA VAL A 62 21.72 -20.53 -12.79
C VAL A 62 21.08 -19.13 -12.81
N PRO A 63 19.87 -18.93 -12.23
CA PRO A 63 19.27 -17.61 -12.13
C PRO A 63 20.20 -16.60 -11.43
N LEU A 64 20.11 -15.34 -11.87
CA LEU A 64 20.81 -14.22 -11.25
C LEU A 64 19.84 -13.50 -10.32
N ILE A 65 20.16 -13.40 -9.03
CA ILE A 65 19.47 -12.42 -8.18
C ILE A 65 20.00 -11.04 -8.53
N ILE A 66 19.08 -10.16 -8.92
CA ILE A 66 19.32 -8.73 -9.10
C ILE A 66 18.79 -8.02 -7.87
N LEU A 67 19.67 -7.42 -7.08
CA LEU A 67 19.30 -6.68 -5.90
C LEU A 67 19.18 -5.18 -6.21
N HIS A 68 18.10 -4.58 -5.77
CA HIS A 68 17.77 -3.17 -5.89
C HIS A 68 17.63 -2.55 -4.50
N ARG A 69 17.88 -1.24 -4.41
CA ARG A 69 17.47 -0.45 -3.24
C ARG A 69 15.99 -0.09 -3.38
N ASN A 70 15.31 0.12 -2.25
CA ASN A 70 13.89 0.47 -2.23
C ASN A 70 13.56 1.62 -3.19
N GLY A 71 12.60 1.39 -4.09
CA GLY A 71 12.12 2.40 -5.03
C GLY A 71 13.15 2.92 -6.05
N GLU A 72 14.27 2.22 -6.26
CA GLU A 72 15.26 2.49 -7.31
C GLU A 72 15.19 1.46 -8.43
N THR A 73 15.31 1.92 -9.68
CA THR A 73 15.25 1.05 -10.87
C THR A 73 16.58 0.42 -11.23
N THR A 74 17.68 1.08 -10.87
CA THR A 74 19.04 0.63 -11.15
C THR A 74 19.45 -0.42 -10.13
N PRO A 75 19.86 -1.62 -10.57
CA PRO A 75 20.42 -2.62 -9.67
C PRO A 75 21.61 -2.07 -8.89
N CYS A 76 21.64 -2.39 -7.60
CA CYS A 76 22.76 -2.04 -6.74
C CYS A 76 23.74 -3.20 -6.58
N GLY A 77 23.32 -4.44 -6.87
CA GLY A 77 24.15 -5.63 -6.83
C GLY A 77 23.51 -6.79 -7.59
N ASN A 78 24.32 -7.79 -7.93
CA ASN A 78 23.83 -9.04 -8.50
C ASN A 78 24.67 -10.22 -8.00
N VAL A 79 24.05 -11.39 -7.87
CA VAL A 79 24.70 -12.59 -7.36
C VAL A 79 24.00 -13.84 -7.90
N GLN A 80 24.78 -14.87 -8.25
CA GLN A 80 24.24 -16.15 -8.71
C GLN A 80 23.46 -16.83 -7.58
N ILE A 81 22.32 -17.43 -7.92
CA ILE A 81 21.44 -17.98 -6.89
C ILE A 81 22.08 -19.13 -6.10
N ASN A 82 22.93 -19.95 -6.72
CA ASN A 82 23.60 -21.04 -6.02
C ASN A 82 24.51 -20.51 -4.90
N THR A 83 25.23 -19.41 -5.15
CA THR A 83 26.03 -18.73 -4.11
C THR A 83 25.15 -18.24 -2.97
N VAL A 84 23.95 -17.71 -3.26
CA VAL A 84 23.00 -17.28 -2.23
C VAL A 84 22.50 -18.47 -1.43
N LEU A 85 22.13 -19.58 -2.08
CA LEU A 85 21.61 -20.77 -1.41
C LEU A 85 22.68 -21.46 -0.55
N GLU A 86 23.92 -21.54 -1.02
CA GLU A 86 25.06 -22.06 -0.26
C GLU A 86 25.33 -21.21 0.99
N GLU A 87 25.41 -19.89 0.84
CA GLU A 87 25.64 -18.98 1.97
C GLU A 87 24.46 -18.95 2.95
N LEU A 88 23.22 -19.02 2.44
CA LEU A 88 22.02 -19.10 3.27
C LEU A 88 21.99 -20.39 4.09
N ARG A 89 22.41 -21.52 3.50
CA ARG A 89 22.55 -22.82 4.16
C ARG A 89 23.58 -22.76 5.29
N LEU A 90 24.75 -22.18 5.02
CA LEU A 90 25.80 -21.98 6.03
C LEU A 90 25.31 -21.09 7.18
N ASN A 91 24.62 -20.00 6.88
CA ASN A 91 24.06 -19.12 7.90
C ASN A 91 22.97 -19.82 8.72
N TYR A 92 22.12 -20.63 8.09
CA TYR A 92 21.12 -21.46 8.78
C TYR A 92 21.76 -22.51 9.71
N GLU A 93 22.87 -23.12 9.30
CA GLU A 93 23.68 -24.01 10.14
C GLU A 93 24.23 -23.30 11.39
N VAL A 94 24.75 -22.08 11.22
CA VAL A 94 25.29 -21.26 12.31
C VAL A 94 24.22 -20.89 13.33
N GLU A 95 22.97 -20.68 12.89
CA GLU A 95 21.83 -20.41 13.78
C GLU A 95 21.28 -21.70 14.46
N GLY A 96 21.94 -22.85 14.29
CA GLY A 96 21.61 -24.09 14.99
C GLY A 96 20.50 -24.91 14.34
N CYS A 97 20.23 -24.68 13.06
CA CYS A 97 19.29 -25.49 12.25
C CYS A 97 17.87 -25.54 12.82
N PRO A 98 17.24 -24.37 13.07
CA PRO A 98 15.94 -24.31 13.71
C PRO A 98 14.86 -25.00 12.87
N THR A 99 13.98 -25.75 13.53
CA THR A 99 12.89 -26.49 12.84
C THR A 99 11.84 -25.57 12.24
N GLU A 100 11.66 -24.38 12.82
CA GLU A 100 10.75 -23.35 12.34
C GLU A 100 11.55 -22.05 12.24
N VAL A 101 11.32 -21.30 11.17
CA VAL A 101 11.92 -19.99 10.95
C VAL A 101 10.78 -19.01 10.69
N ASP A 102 10.58 -18.08 11.61
CA ASP A 102 9.59 -17.02 11.43
C ASP A 102 10.08 -15.98 10.40
N LYS A 103 9.20 -15.03 10.04
CA LYS A 103 9.52 -14.02 9.01
C LYS A 103 10.71 -13.14 9.39
N TYR A 104 10.87 -12.80 10.67
CA TYR A 104 11.92 -11.88 11.13
C TYR A 104 13.27 -12.59 11.20
N GLN A 105 13.28 -13.86 11.63
CA GLN A 105 14.46 -14.72 11.55
C GLN A 105 14.89 -14.94 10.09
N PHE A 106 13.93 -15.16 9.18
CA PHE A 106 14.21 -15.32 7.75
C PHE A 106 14.80 -14.04 7.13
N GLU A 107 14.22 -12.87 7.41
CA GLU A 107 14.75 -11.57 6.94
C GLU A 107 16.16 -11.28 7.47
N SER A 108 16.43 -11.65 8.73
CA SER A 108 17.77 -11.55 9.33
C SER A 108 18.78 -12.47 8.63
N LEU A 109 18.43 -13.74 8.40
CA LEU A 109 19.24 -14.70 7.66
C LEU A 109 19.51 -14.22 6.23
N LEU A 110 18.49 -13.74 5.53
CA LEU A 110 18.60 -13.27 4.15
C LEU A 110 19.44 -11.99 4.07
N THR A 111 19.28 -11.05 5.00
CA THR A 111 20.12 -9.84 5.10
C THR A 111 21.59 -10.22 5.33
N LYS A 112 21.87 -11.13 6.27
CA LYS A 112 23.21 -11.63 6.56
C LYS A 112 23.84 -12.30 5.33
N THR A 113 23.06 -13.11 4.63
CA THR A 113 23.46 -13.78 3.39
C THR A 113 23.84 -12.77 2.32
N PHE A 114 22.98 -11.79 2.01
CA PHE A 114 23.29 -10.75 1.03
C PHE A 114 24.49 -9.90 1.44
N HIS A 115 24.64 -9.59 2.72
CA HIS A 115 25.84 -8.90 3.21
C HIS A 115 27.13 -9.70 2.93
N GLY A 116 27.11 -11.01 3.13
CA GLY A 116 28.26 -11.90 2.91
C GLY A 116 28.61 -12.12 1.43
N VAL A 117 27.60 -12.27 0.57
CA VAL A 117 27.84 -12.55 -0.87
C VAL A 117 28.07 -11.31 -1.72
N LEU A 118 27.56 -10.14 -1.31
CA LEU A 118 27.72 -8.89 -2.05
C LEU A 118 29.03 -8.17 -1.74
N THR A 119 30.15 -8.91 -1.76
CA THR A 119 31.51 -8.41 -1.50
C THR A 119 32.24 -7.93 -2.77
N ASN A 120 31.58 -8.01 -3.93
CA ASN A 120 32.12 -7.55 -5.21
C ASN A 120 32.32 -6.02 -5.22
N PRO A 121 33.47 -5.49 -5.69
CA PRO A 121 33.72 -4.04 -5.80
C PRO A 121 32.75 -3.26 -6.71
N SER A 122 31.91 -3.94 -7.51
CA SER A 122 30.82 -3.32 -8.28
C SER A 122 29.50 -3.14 -7.51
N ASN A 123 29.40 -3.68 -6.28
CA ASN A 123 28.22 -3.53 -5.42
C ASN A 123 28.11 -2.10 -4.85
N ASN A 124 26.98 -1.44 -5.15
CA ASN A 124 26.63 -0.11 -4.68
C ASN A 124 25.35 -0.09 -3.83
N CYS A 125 24.95 -1.22 -3.24
CA CYS A 125 23.78 -1.33 -2.35
C CYS A 125 23.92 -0.59 -1.01
N HIS A 126 25.08 0.02 -0.74
CA HIS A 126 25.23 0.92 0.40
C HIS A 126 24.53 2.26 0.15
N SER A 127 24.11 2.94 1.22
CA SER A 127 23.46 4.26 1.11
C SER A 127 24.47 5.35 0.76
N ALA A 128 24.25 6.09 -0.33
CA ALA A 128 25.03 7.28 -0.68
C ALA A 128 24.56 8.54 0.07
N GLU A 129 23.32 8.53 0.57
CA GLU A 129 22.63 9.70 1.14
C GLU A 129 22.87 9.86 2.64
N VAL A 130 22.94 8.75 3.38
CA VAL A 130 23.01 8.77 4.85
C VAL A 130 24.45 8.90 5.36
N TYR A 131 25.44 8.43 4.59
CA TYR A 131 26.82 8.38 5.07
C TYR A 131 27.78 9.02 4.07
N LYS A 132 28.14 10.28 4.34
CA LYS A 132 29.37 10.92 3.82
C LYS A 132 30.66 10.17 4.24
N ASP A 133 30.52 9.05 4.96
CA ASP A 133 31.57 8.14 5.37
C ASP A 133 31.25 6.73 4.87
N LYS A 134 32.20 6.06 4.19
CA LYS A 134 31.99 4.79 3.48
C LYS A 134 31.84 3.57 4.42
N SER A 135 31.50 3.77 5.69
CA SER A 135 31.90 2.90 6.78
C SER A 135 30.87 1.83 7.22
N GLN A 136 29.69 1.69 6.60
CA GLN A 136 28.71 0.66 7.03
C GLN A 136 28.08 -0.22 5.94
N GLY A 137 28.46 -0.09 4.66
CA GLY A 137 28.10 -1.06 3.61
C GLY A 137 26.58 -1.32 3.46
N PHE A 138 26.21 -2.54 3.10
CA PHE A 138 24.81 -2.97 2.95
C PHE A 138 24.03 -2.97 4.28
N LEU A 139 24.67 -3.36 5.39
CA LEU A 139 24.02 -3.38 6.70
C LEU A 139 23.63 -1.97 7.18
N GLY A 140 24.46 -0.95 6.91
CA GLY A 140 24.10 0.45 7.20
C GLY A 140 23.02 1.00 6.26
N PHE A 141 22.79 0.39 5.10
CA PHE A 141 21.61 0.71 4.29
C PHE A 141 20.34 0.14 4.93
N CYS A 142 20.38 -1.11 5.41
CA CYS A 142 19.25 -1.73 6.11
C CYS A 142 18.92 -1.04 7.44
N ASP A 143 19.95 -0.72 8.20
CA ASP A 143 19.89 0.00 9.48
C ASP A 143 20.35 1.44 9.30
N MET A 144 19.43 2.30 8.85
CA MET A 144 19.69 3.73 8.63
C MET A 144 20.01 4.52 9.92
N GLY A 145 20.10 3.82 11.05
CA GLY A 145 20.39 4.38 12.36
C GLY A 145 19.15 4.96 13.06
N ILE A 146 19.30 5.18 14.36
CA ILE A 146 18.21 5.58 15.26
C ILE A 146 17.58 6.95 14.92
N ASP A 147 18.30 7.82 14.22
CA ASP A 147 17.80 9.15 13.86
C ASP A 147 17.00 9.18 12.54
N HIS A 148 17.02 8.10 11.76
CA HIS A 148 16.34 8.00 10.45
C HIS A 148 15.41 6.78 10.35
N THR A 149 15.44 5.89 11.34
CA THR A 149 14.59 4.69 11.39
C THR A 149 13.37 4.97 12.29
N PRO A 150 12.18 5.22 11.73
CA PRO A 150 10.96 5.25 12.52
C PRO A 150 10.72 3.86 13.10
N ILE A 151 10.17 3.84 14.31
CA ILE A 151 9.81 2.59 14.99
C ILE A 151 8.48 2.11 14.41
N LEU A 152 8.54 1.07 13.58
CA LEU A 152 7.35 0.36 13.08
C LEU A 152 6.78 -0.58 14.17
N LEU A 153 5.55 -1.05 13.98
CA LEU A 153 4.86 -1.87 15.00
C LEU A 153 5.55 -3.20 15.28
N ASP A 154 6.26 -3.75 14.29
CA ASP A 154 7.03 -4.99 14.35
C ASP A 154 8.50 -4.76 14.73
N HIS A 155 8.91 -3.53 15.05
CA HIS A 155 10.31 -3.21 15.34
C HIS A 155 10.93 -4.08 16.44
N ASN A 156 10.14 -4.40 17.48
CA ASN A 156 10.60 -5.23 18.60
C ASN A 156 10.69 -6.73 18.25
N ASP A 157 10.07 -7.15 17.15
CA ASP A 157 10.13 -8.53 16.67
C ASP A 157 11.30 -8.76 15.70
N LEU A 158 11.91 -7.69 15.18
CA LEU A 158 13.06 -7.77 14.28
C LEU A 158 14.23 -8.48 14.95
N VAL A 159 14.83 -9.43 14.22
CA VAL A 159 16.03 -10.15 14.68
C VAL A 159 17.28 -9.45 14.16
N PRO A 160 18.10 -8.81 15.02
CA PRO A 160 19.25 -8.04 14.56
C PRO A 160 20.34 -8.92 13.93
N VAL A 161 20.95 -8.43 12.86
CA VAL A 161 22.06 -9.07 12.15
C VAL A 161 23.38 -8.73 12.83
N LYS A 162 24.12 -9.75 13.26
CA LYS A 162 25.46 -9.59 13.85
C LYS A 162 26.54 -9.77 12.77
N SER A 163 27.43 -8.78 12.65
CA SER A 163 28.61 -8.83 11.78
C SER A 163 29.82 -8.31 12.53
N GLY A 164 30.74 -9.21 12.91
CA GLY A 164 31.86 -8.88 13.79
C GLY A 164 31.40 -8.36 15.16
N GLN A 165 31.77 -7.13 15.50
CA GLN A 165 31.36 -6.45 16.73
C GLN A 165 30.11 -5.57 16.56
N SER A 166 29.64 -5.40 15.32
CA SER A 166 28.50 -4.55 15.00
C SER A 166 27.21 -5.35 14.93
N THR A 167 26.11 -4.69 15.31
CA THR A 167 24.76 -5.23 15.21
C THR A 167 23.93 -4.23 14.42
N SER A 168 23.15 -4.71 13.45
CA SER A 168 22.33 -3.89 12.56
C SER A 168 20.94 -4.47 12.42
N LEU A 169 19.93 -3.63 12.23
CA LEU A 169 18.59 -4.05 11.83
C LEU A 169 18.59 -4.70 10.43
N PRO A 170 17.74 -5.72 10.20
CA PRO A 170 17.64 -6.38 8.90
C PRO A 170 16.88 -5.52 7.88
N CYS A 171 17.09 -5.78 6.58
CA CYS A 171 16.19 -5.29 5.54
C CYS A 171 14.96 -6.21 5.42
N HIS A 172 13.86 -5.65 4.94
CA HIS A 172 12.78 -6.43 4.33
C HIS A 172 13.09 -6.61 2.84
N PHE A 173 12.69 -7.74 2.26
CA PHE A 173 12.92 -8.02 0.84
C PHE A 173 11.61 -8.18 0.11
N HIS A 174 11.43 -7.47 -0.99
CA HIS A 174 10.23 -7.54 -1.83
C HIS A 174 10.59 -7.94 -3.26
N THR A 175 9.68 -8.61 -3.96
CA THR A 175 9.79 -8.76 -5.42
C THR A 175 9.52 -7.43 -6.12
N ARG A 176 9.78 -7.35 -7.43
CA ARG A 176 9.41 -6.19 -8.26
C ARG A 176 7.92 -5.86 -8.19
N GLU A 177 7.07 -6.88 -8.03
CA GLU A 177 5.62 -6.77 -7.93
C GLU A 177 5.15 -6.38 -6.52
N GLY A 178 6.07 -6.18 -5.56
CA GLY A 178 5.75 -5.72 -4.20
C GLY A 178 5.47 -6.83 -3.19
N LEU A 179 5.60 -8.11 -3.57
CA LEU A 179 5.39 -9.22 -2.64
C LEU A 179 6.56 -9.34 -1.65
N ARG A 180 6.29 -9.15 -0.35
CA ARG A 180 7.28 -9.33 0.73
C ARG A 180 7.69 -10.80 0.85
N VAL A 181 8.98 -11.08 0.77
CA VAL A 181 9.55 -12.42 0.85
C VAL A 181 9.80 -12.78 2.31
N THR A 182 8.84 -13.47 2.93
CA THR A 182 8.83 -13.73 4.38
C THR A 182 9.27 -15.13 4.78
N GLN A 183 9.50 -16.05 3.83
CA GLN A 183 9.86 -17.45 4.13
C GLN A 183 10.54 -18.15 2.96
N PHE A 184 11.27 -19.23 3.26
CA PHE A 184 11.97 -20.08 2.28
C PHE A 184 11.04 -20.66 1.20
N GLN A 185 9.83 -21.10 1.58
CA GLN A 185 8.86 -21.69 0.65
C GLN A 185 8.39 -20.66 -0.38
N LEU A 186 8.33 -19.38 -0.01
CA LEU A 186 7.96 -18.32 -0.93
C LEU A 186 9.12 -18.03 -1.89
N LEU A 187 10.34 -17.92 -1.36
CA LEU A 187 11.55 -17.74 -2.17
C LEU A 187 11.70 -18.88 -3.18
N SER A 188 11.52 -20.14 -2.77
CA SER A 188 11.58 -21.30 -3.67
C SER A 188 10.46 -21.31 -4.72
N LYS A 189 9.24 -20.88 -4.39
CA LYS A 189 8.16 -20.72 -5.39
C LYS A 189 8.49 -19.65 -6.44
N ILE A 190 9.05 -18.52 -6.00
CA ILE A 190 9.51 -17.45 -6.91
C ILE A 190 10.57 -18.00 -7.88
N MET A 191 11.52 -18.79 -7.36
CA MET A 191 12.57 -19.42 -8.18
C MET A 191 12.01 -20.44 -9.19
N MET A 192 11.00 -21.25 -8.81
CA MET A 192 10.39 -22.24 -9.72
C MET A 192 9.59 -21.63 -10.86
N PHE A 193 8.86 -20.53 -10.61
CA PHE A 193 7.98 -19.93 -11.62
C PHE A 193 8.78 -19.56 -12.89
N LEU A 194 10.00 -19.06 -12.70
CA LEU A 194 10.93 -18.72 -13.78
C LEU A 194 11.47 -19.93 -14.56
N ASP A 195 11.44 -21.14 -13.98
CA ASP A 195 11.80 -22.38 -14.69
C ASP A 195 10.62 -22.95 -15.51
N LYS A 196 9.37 -22.67 -15.11
CA LYS A 196 8.17 -23.08 -15.86
C LYS A 196 7.98 -22.26 -17.14
N ASP A 197 8.18 -20.95 -17.08
CA ASP A 197 8.12 -20.08 -18.27
C ASP A 197 9.16 -20.48 -19.35
N LYS A 198 10.24 -21.17 -18.96
CA LYS A 198 11.20 -21.77 -19.91
C LYS A 198 10.70 -23.06 -20.57
N LYS A 199 9.80 -23.82 -19.93
CA LYS A 199 9.35 -25.16 -20.38
C LYS A 199 8.08 -25.13 -21.21
N GLU A 200 7.29 -24.05 -21.21
CA GLU A 200 6.08 -23.88 -22.03
C GLU A 200 6.34 -23.61 -23.53
N CYS A 201 7.51 -24.01 -24.04
CA CYS A 201 7.74 -24.18 -25.48
C CYS A 201 7.98 -25.67 -25.76
N GLN A 202 6.91 -26.46 -25.74
CA GLN A 202 6.93 -27.83 -26.26
C GLN A 202 5.93 -27.94 -27.41
N THR A 203 6.43 -28.48 -28.52
CA THR A 203 5.69 -28.74 -29.75
C THR A 203 4.70 -29.87 -29.52
N ASP A 204 3.43 -29.62 -29.84
CA ASP A 204 2.47 -30.71 -30.08
C ASP A 204 2.85 -31.38 -31.41
N ASP A 205 3.27 -32.64 -31.34
CA ASP A 205 3.28 -33.54 -32.49
C ASP A 205 1.82 -33.73 -32.94
N GLU A 206 1.42 -33.00 -34.00
CA GLU A 206 0.31 -33.24 -34.95
C GLU A 206 -0.50 -32.00 -35.40
N SER A 207 0.01 -30.76 -35.27
CA SER A 207 -0.48 -29.69 -36.17
C SER A 207 0.57 -28.61 -36.46
N GLU A 208 0.79 -28.34 -37.74
CA GLU A 208 1.63 -27.25 -38.25
C GLU A 208 0.98 -25.88 -37.96
N THR A 209 1.09 -25.36 -36.73
CA THR A 209 1.18 -23.92 -36.45
C THR A 209 1.71 -23.69 -35.04
N GLN A 210 3.03 -23.57 -34.91
CA GLN A 210 3.69 -23.08 -33.71
C GLN A 210 3.90 -21.57 -33.86
N THR A 211 3.08 -20.73 -33.21
CA THR A 211 3.39 -19.30 -33.05
C THR A 211 4.08 -19.06 -31.72
N CYS A 212 5.29 -19.59 -31.58
CA CYS A 212 6.29 -18.95 -30.73
C CYS A 212 6.99 -17.93 -31.62
N LEU A 213 7.00 -16.65 -31.26
CA LEU A 213 7.75 -15.62 -31.97
C LEU A 213 9.25 -15.96 -31.89
N SER A 214 9.74 -16.76 -32.82
CA SER A 214 11.13 -17.15 -32.92
C SER A 214 11.88 -16.03 -33.65
N ASP A 215 12.48 -15.12 -32.89
CA ASP A 215 13.59 -14.32 -33.41
C ASP A 215 14.77 -15.28 -33.67
N LYS A 216 15.08 -15.44 -34.96
CA LYS A 216 16.16 -16.29 -35.48
C LYS A 216 17.54 -15.64 -35.31
N ASN A 217 17.88 -15.19 -34.10
CA ASN A 217 19.23 -14.83 -33.72
C ASN A 217 19.53 -15.47 -32.36
N TYR A 218 20.25 -16.60 -32.39
CA TYR A 218 20.88 -17.22 -31.23
C TYR A 218 22.00 -16.28 -30.72
N GLU A 219 21.64 -15.22 -30.02
CA GLU A 219 22.50 -14.56 -29.05
C GLU A 219 22.36 -15.30 -27.71
N GLU A 220 23.45 -15.37 -26.93
CA GLU A 220 23.50 -16.02 -25.61
C GLU A 220 22.25 -15.69 -24.78
N LYS A 221 21.44 -16.71 -24.44
CA LYS A 221 20.29 -16.52 -23.56
C LYS A 221 20.81 -16.08 -22.19
N SER A 222 20.56 -14.82 -21.84
CA SER A 222 20.81 -14.30 -20.50
C SER A 222 20.14 -15.20 -19.44
N PRO A 223 20.77 -15.40 -18.27
CA PRO A 223 20.18 -16.16 -17.18
C PRO A 223 18.85 -15.53 -16.75
N ALA A 224 17.94 -16.34 -16.21
CA ALA A 224 16.69 -15.82 -15.64
C ALA A 224 17.01 -14.88 -14.46
N GLU A 225 16.38 -13.72 -14.40
CA GLU A 225 16.65 -12.71 -13.38
C GLU A 225 15.55 -12.70 -12.31
N ILE A 226 15.95 -12.75 -11.03
CA ILE A 226 15.07 -12.57 -9.88
C ILE A 226 15.34 -11.18 -9.30
N HIS A 227 14.40 -10.27 -9.43
CA HIS A 227 14.53 -8.91 -8.91
C HIS A 227 14.03 -8.85 -7.47
N LEU A 228 14.93 -8.52 -6.54
CA LEU A 228 14.62 -8.28 -5.14
C LEU A 228 14.92 -6.82 -4.77
N TYR A 229 14.07 -6.23 -3.95
CA TYR A 229 14.18 -4.87 -3.44
C TYR A 229 14.44 -4.94 -1.94
N ALA A 230 15.62 -4.47 -1.53
CA ALA A 230 15.97 -4.32 -0.13
C ALA A 230 15.33 -3.02 0.40
N VAL A 231 14.45 -3.17 1.38
CA VAL A 231 13.74 -2.10 2.08
C VAL A 231 14.33 -1.95 3.49
N PRO A 232 14.85 -0.78 3.87
CA PRO A 232 15.36 -0.56 5.23
C PRO A 232 14.30 -0.81 6.30
N ALA A 233 14.71 -1.23 7.50
CA ALA A 233 13.82 -1.66 8.58
C ALA A 233 12.73 -0.64 8.98
N GLY A 234 13.01 0.66 8.81
CA GLY A 234 12.08 1.75 9.10
C GLY A 234 11.45 2.38 7.86
N ARG A 235 11.41 1.67 6.73
CA ARG A 235 10.81 2.15 5.49
C ARG A 235 9.79 1.15 4.96
N VAL A 236 8.94 1.66 4.10
CA VAL A 236 7.89 0.90 3.41
C VAL A 236 8.29 0.69 1.96
N PHE A 237 7.88 -0.42 1.38
CA PHE A 237 8.15 -0.72 -0.02
C PHE A 237 7.56 0.35 -0.95
N MET A 238 8.31 0.67 -2.01
CA MET A 238 7.86 1.58 -3.06
C MET A 238 8.20 1.01 -4.43
N PHE A 239 7.21 1.03 -5.35
CA PHE A 239 7.44 0.64 -6.74
C PHE A 239 8.53 1.52 -7.39
N ALA A 240 9.37 0.87 -8.20
CA ALA A 240 10.47 1.48 -8.92
C ALA A 240 10.18 1.44 -10.44
N PRO A 241 9.41 2.38 -10.98
CA PRO A 241 9.11 2.43 -12.40
C PRO A 241 10.29 2.99 -13.21
N SER A 242 10.61 2.35 -14.33
CA SER A 242 11.71 2.69 -15.24
C SER A 242 11.27 3.59 -16.40
N TYR A 243 10.04 3.42 -16.89
CA TYR A 243 9.49 4.23 -17.97
C TYR A 243 7.97 4.36 -17.88
N VAL A 244 7.42 5.39 -18.54
CA VAL A 244 5.98 5.62 -18.62
C VAL A 244 5.36 4.58 -19.56
N GLY A 245 4.25 3.97 -19.14
CA GLY A 245 3.61 2.82 -19.81
C GLY A 245 4.15 1.45 -19.36
N GLU A 246 5.13 1.39 -18.45
CA GLU A 246 5.51 0.14 -17.81
C GLU A 246 4.34 -0.44 -17.01
N ILE A 247 4.18 -1.76 -17.02
CA ILE A 247 3.12 -2.47 -16.31
C ILE A 247 3.73 -3.37 -15.22
N PHE A 248 3.19 -3.25 -14.01
CA PHE A 248 3.42 -4.19 -12.90
C PHE A 248 2.19 -5.09 -12.78
N HIS A 249 2.39 -6.41 -12.91
CA HIS A 249 1.31 -7.39 -12.73
C HIS A 249 1.36 -7.93 -11.31
N LEU A 250 0.27 -7.80 -10.55
CA LEU A 250 0.21 -8.17 -9.13
C LEU A 250 -0.75 -9.36 -8.95
N PRO A 251 -0.34 -10.59 -9.32
CA PRO A 251 -1.21 -11.77 -9.25
C PRO A 251 -1.55 -12.20 -7.82
N HIS A 252 -0.77 -11.76 -6.84
CA HIS A 252 -0.97 -12.05 -5.42
C HIS A 252 -2.01 -11.14 -4.77
N VAL A 253 -2.45 -10.07 -5.44
CA VAL A 253 -3.44 -9.12 -4.89
C VAL A 253 -4.81 -9.36 -5.54
N PRO A 254 -5.82 -9.83 -4.79
CA PRO A 254 -7.14 -10.10 -5.30
C PRO A 254 -7.91 -8.79 -5.52
N GLY A 255 -8.06 -8.41 -6.78
CA GLY A 255 -8.82 -7.25 -7.22
C GLY A 255 -10.34 -7.43 -7.15
N ALA A 256 -11.04 -6.67 -7.98
CA ALA A 256 -12.45 -6.81 -8.23
C ALA A 256 -12.75 -8.16 -8.90
N LEU A 257 -13.81 -8.83 -8.44
CA LEU A 257 -14.23 -10.13 -8.98
C LEU A 257 -13.08 -11.17 -8.97
N ASP A 258 -12.21 -11.10 -7.96
CA ASP A 258 -11.05 -11.97 -7.75
C ASP A 258 -10.05 -11.99 -8.92
N LYS A 259 -10.05 -10.95 -9.76
CA LYS A 259 -9.04 -10.77 -10.81
C LYS A 259 -7.78 -10.14 -10.22
N ALA A 260 -6.62 -10.55 -10.72
CA ALA A 260 -5.36 -9.86 -10.43
C ALA A 260 -5.43 -8.38 -10.85
N ILE A 261 -4.77 -7.52 -10.08
CA ILE A 261 -4.61 -6.11 -10.41
C ILE A 261 -3.32 -5.89 -11.21
N TYR A 262 -3.30 -4.79 -11.97
CA TYR A 262 -2.09 -4.33 -12.63
C TYR A 262 -1.96 -2.82 -12.48
N LEU A 263 -0.71 -2.36 -12.41
CA LEU A 263 -0.34 -0.96 -12.28
C LEU A 263 0.32 -0.52 -13.57
N GLU A 264 -0.25 0.46 -14.27
CA GLU A 264 0.39 1.10 -15.42
C GLU A 264 0.99 2.44 -14.99
N VAL A 265 2.27 2.66 -15.32
CA VAL A 265 2.97 3.89 -14.98
C VAL A 265 2.47 5.04 -15.83
N LEU A 266 1.83 6.03 -15.22
CA LEU A 266 1.40 7.27 -15.88
C LEU A 266 2.48 8.35 -15.81
N SER A 267 3.30 8.35 -14.76
CA SER A 267 4.37 9.32 -14.56
C SER A 267 5.45 8.79 -13.62
N LEU A 268 6.70 9.19 -13.88
CA LEU A 268 7.86 8.90 -13.03
C LEU A 268 8.09 9.99 -11.95
N SER A 269 7.70 11.23 -12.23
CA SER A 269 7.79 12.37 -11.28
C SER A 269 6.61 13.33 -11.46
N PRO A 270 5.66 13.36 -10.50
CA PRO A 270 5.53 12.41 -9.39
C PRO A 270 5.30 10.99 -9.88
N ARG A 271 5.56 9.99 -9.03
CA ARG A 271 5.23 8.59 -9.33
C ARG A 271 3.71 8.41 -9.27
N VAL A 272 3.10 8.15 -10.43
CA VAL A 272 1.66 7.99 -10.56
C VAL A 272 1.38 6.75 -11.40
N PHE A 273 0.43 5.93 -10.94
CA PHE A 273 0.02 4.69 -11.56
C PHE A 273 -1.48 4.68 -11.78
N ASP A 274 -1.92 4.20 -12.93
CA ASP A 274 -3.29 3.75 -13.12
C ASP A 274 -3.41 2.33 -12.56
N VAL A 275 -4.49 2.05 -11.83
CA VAL A 275 -4.70 0.78 -11.15
C VAL A 275 -5.95 0.13 -11.71
N PHE A 276 -5.74 -0.97 -12.42
CA PHE A 276 -6.80 -1.68 -13.10
C PHE A 276 -7.27 -2.89 -12.32
N ASN A 277 -8.51 -3.31 -12.59
CA ASN A 277 -9.22 -4.35 -11.85
C ASN A 277 -9.27 -4.09 -10.34
N PHE A 278 -9.07 -2.85 -9.87
CA PHE A 278 -8.90 -2.62 -8.44
C PHE A 278 -10.19 -2.76 -7.65
N PHE A 279 -11.31 -2.23 -8.15
CA PHE A 279 -12.63 -2.32 -7.50
C PHE A 279 -13.76 -2.37 -8.52
N SER A 280 -14.89 -2.99 -8.18
CA SER A 280 -16.01 -3.15 -9.10
C SER A 280 -16.99 -1.98 -9.07
N ARG A 281 -17.87 -1.89 -10.08
CA ARG A 281 -18.98 -0.93 -10.10
C ARG A 281 -19.98 -1.20 -8.97
N ASP A 282 -20.12 -2.46 -8.55
CA ASP A 282 -20.96 -2.82 -7.40
C ASP A 282 -20.32 -2.35 -6.08
N GLU A 283 -19.02 -2.58 -5.89
CA GLU A 283 -18.29 -2.06 -4.73
C GLU A 283 -18.37 -0.52 -4.68
N SER A 284 -18.26 0.15 -5.84
CA SER A 284 -18.47 1.59 -5.99
C SER A 284 -19.86 2.03 -5.54
N LYS A 285 -20.90 1.33 -6.02
CA LYS A 285 -22.31 1.64 -5.71
C LYS A 285 -22.58 1.48 -4.21
N GLU A 286 -22.13 0.39 -3.61
CA GLU A 286 -22.30 0.13 -2.17
C GLU A 286 -21.69 1.23 -1.31
N ILE A 287 -20.47 1.68 -1.64
CA ILE A 287 -19.78 2.75 -0.91
C ILE A 287 -20.56 4.07 -1.04
N VAL A 288 -21.00 4.44 -2.25
CA VAL A 288 -21.75 5.68 -2.48
C VAL A 288 -23.11 5.66 -1.78
N GLU A 289 -23.86 4.58 -1.89
CA GLU A 289 -25.18 4.44 -1.25
C GLU A 289 -25.07 4.52 0.27
N LYS A 290 -24.08 3.84 0.86
CA LYS A 290 -23.81 3.95 2.30
C LYS A 290 -23.47 5.38 2.71
N ALA A 291 -22.59 6.05 1.97
CA ALA A 291 -22.18 7.42 2.29
C ALA A 291 -23.33 8.43 2.16
N GLN A 292 -24.27 8.20 1.25
CA GLN A 292 -25.49 9.01 1.12
C GLN A 292 -26.50 8.74 2.25
N ALA A 293 -26.55 7.50 2.75
CA ALA A 293 -27.43 7.10 3.84
C ALA A 293 -26.92 7.51 5.23
N GLU A 294 -25.62 7.81 5.35
CA GLU A 294 -24.96 8.22 6.60
C GLU A 294 -25.51 9.57 7.11
N LYS A 295 -25.89 9.60 8.40
CA LYS A 295 -26.51 10.77 9.05
C LYS A 295 -25.73 11.29 10.24
N SER A 296 -24.72 10.56 10.72
CA SER A 296 -23.87 11.00 11.82
C SER A 296 -23.06 12.23 11.42
N ASP A 297 -22.97 13.22 12.31
CA ASP A 297 -22.22 14.45 12.03
C ASP A 297 -20.71 14.22 11.85
N SER A 298 -20.20 13.12 12.41
CA SER A 298 -18.81 12.68 12.32
C SER A 298 -18.46 12.14 10.93
N HIS A 299 -19.36 11.40 10.27
CA HIS A 299 -19.04 10.62 9.07
C HIS A 299 -19.82 11.03 7.81
N ARG A 300 -20.95 11.74 7.94
CA ARG A 300 -21.79 12.14 6.79
C ARG A 300 -21.04 13.09 5.84
N ILE A 301 -21.45 13.06 4.57
CA ILE A 301 -20.97 14.01 3.57
C ILE A 301 -21.38 15.43 3.96
N LYS A 302 -20.38 16.30 4.13
CA LYS A 302 -20.53 17.72 4.45
C LYS A 302 -19.45 18.55 3.77
N ARG A 303 -19.58 19.87 3.84
CA ARG A 303 -18.59 20.80 3.28
C ARG A 303 -17.19 20.45 3.80
N SER A 304 -16.25 20.21 2.89
CA SER A 304 -14.89 19.84 3.26
C SER A 304 -14.11 21.02 3.86
N THR A 305 -13.22 20.72 4.81
CA THR A 305 -12.26 21.67 5.43
C THR A 305 -10.82 21.35 4.98
N THR A 306 -9.86 22.22 5.31
CA THR A 306 -8.42 22.03 5.02
C THR A 306 -7.57 22.09 6.30
N GLY A 307 -6.55 21.23 6.40
CA GLY A 307 -5.54 21.23 7.46
C GLY A 307 -5.80 20.23 8.60
N ALA A 308 -4.74 19.83 9.30
CA ALA A 308 -4.74 18.80 10.35
C ALA A 308 -5.45 19.21 11.66
N SER A 309 -5.68 20.51 11.87
CA SER A 309 -6.23 21.03 13.13
C SER A 309 -7.20 22.21 12.98
N SER A 310 -7.53 22.65 11.76
CA SER A 310 -8.43 23.80 11.56
C SER A 310 -9.71 23.42 10.81
N HIS A 311 -10.85 23.66 11.45
CA HIS A 311 -12.19 23.58 10.86
C HIS A 311 -12.47 24.75 9.89
N SER A 312 -11.44 25.30 9.25
CA SER A 312 -11.61 26.43 8.34
C SER A 312 -12.21 25.94 7.02
N VAL A 313 -13.39 26.46 6.67
CA VAL A 313 -13.99 26.28 5.34
C VAL A 313 -13.14 27.07 4.36
N ASN A 314 -12.31 26.38 3.58
CA ASN A 314 -11.45 27.00 2.60
C ASN A 314 -12.26 27.37 1.34
N SER A 315 -12.08 28.58 0.82
CA SER A 315 -12.71 29.02 -0.44
C SER A 315 -12.17 28.26 -1.66
N ARG A 316 -11.01 27.60 -1.53
CA ARG A 316 -10.30 26.88 -2.60
C ARG A 316 -10.47 25.34 -2.55
N ARG A 317 -11.13 24.80 -1.52
CA ARG A 317 -11.69 23.43 -1.52
C ARG A 317 -13.20 23.54 -1.53
N THR A 318 -13.81 23.27 -2.68
CA THR A 318 -15.25 23.45 -2.87
C THR A 318 -16.08 22.18 -2.92
N SER A 319 -15.45 21.04 -2.65
CA SER A 319 -16.07 19.73 -2.50
C SER A 319 -16.84 19.55 -1.20
N GLU A 320 -17.56 18.42 -1.14
CA GLU A 320 -18.07 17.83 0.09
C GLU A 320 -17.38 16.50 0.33
N SER A 321 -17.24 16.11 1.59
CA SER A 321 -16.60 14.85 1.97
C SER A 321 -17.24 14.22 3.20
N GLY A 322 -17.23 12.90 3.25
CA GLY A 322 -17.56 12.06 4.40
C GLY A 322 -16.50 10.98 4.60
N PHE A 323 -16.66 10.14 5.62
CA PHE A 323 -15.73 9.05 5.88
C PHE A 323 -16.48 7.74 6.11
N ASP A 324 -15.98 6.64 5.55
CA ASP A 324 -16.36 5.29 5.93
C ASP A 324 -15.19 4.59 6.61
N THR A 325 -15.35 4.34 7.90
CA THR A 325 -14.33 3.70 8.77
C THR A 325 -14.65 2.23 9.05
N SER A 326 -15.86 1.76 8.77
CA SER A 326 -16.35 0.45 9.27
C SER A 326 -17.15 -0.36 8.25
N GLY A 327 -17.41 0.17 7.05
CA GLY A 327 -18.12 -0.54 6.00
C GLY A 327 -17.37 -1.79 5.56
N LYS A 328 -18.09 -2.90 5.39
CA LYS A 328 -17.51 -4.16 4.93
C LYS A 328 -16.74 -3.97 3.62
N THR A 329 -17.36 -3.28 2.66
CA THR A 329 -16.77 -2.94 1.36
C THR A 329 -15.59 -1.99 1.51
N ALA A 330 -15.70 -0.95 2.35
CA ALA A 330 -14.57 -0.04 2.63
C ALA A 330 -13.37 -0.79 3.23
N ILE A 331 -13.58 -1.66 4.22
CA ILE A 331 -12.52 -2.48 4.83
C ILE A 331 -11.90 -3.41 3.78
N LYS A 332 -12.70 -4.03 2.91
CA LYS A 332 -12.19 -4.87 1.81
C LYS A 332 -11.27 -4.08 0.87
N ILE A 333 -11.68 -2.86 0.49
CA ILE A 333 -10.84 -1.95 -0.31
C ILE A 333 -9.55 -1.58 0.44
N LYS A 334 -9.64 -1.23 1.73
CA LYS A 334 -8.47 -0.89 2.55
C LYS A 334 -7.47 -2.04 2.60
N LYS A 335 -7.92 -3.29 2.82
CA LYS A 335 -7.04 -4.48 2.81
C LYS A 335 -6.34 -4.66 1.47
N ARG A 336 -7.10 -4.60 0.37
CA ARG A 336 -6.58 -4.69 -1.01
C ARG A 336 -5.53 -3.59 -1.29
N CYS A 337 -5.72 -2.38 -0.77
CA CYS A 337 -4.74 -1.30 -0.87
C CYS A 337 -3.42 -1.64 -0.15
N PHE A 338 -3.48 -2.24 1.05
CA PHE A 338 -2.28 -2.60 1.80
C PHE A 338 -1.48 -3.70 1.09
N GLU A 339 -2.18 -4.73 0.59
CA GLU A 339 -1.56 -5.80 -0.20
C GLU A 339 -0.91 -5.24 -1.48
N ALA A 340 -1.58 -4.32 -2.19
CA ALA A 340 -1.01 -3.64 -3.37
C ALA A 340 0.23 -2.78 -3.06
N LEU A 341 0.35 -2.27 -1.84
CA LEU A 341 1.50 -1.49 -1.37
C LEU A 341 2.61 -2.36 -0.76
N GLY A 342 2.44 -3.69 -0.79
CA GLY A 342 3.44 -4.65 -0.34
C GLY A 342 3.41 -4.97 1.16
N TYR A 343 2.39 -4.53 1.90
CA TYR A 343 2.22 -4.99 3.29
C TYR A 343 1.80 -6.46 3.30
N ASP A 344 2.37 -7.23 4.23
CA ASP A 344 2.00 -8.61 4.50
C ASP A 344 0.67 -8.74 5.26
N GLU A 345 0.26 -7.67 5.95
CA GLU A 345 -1.04 -7.61 6.63
C GLU A 345 -1.65 -6.21 6.63
N TYR A 346 -2.96 -6.17 6.90
CA TYR A 346 -3.69 -4.91 7.04
C TYR A 346 -3.52 -4.33 8.45
N ILE A 347 -3.10 -3.06 8.52
CA ILE A 347 -2.84 -2.37 9.79
C ILE A 347 -3.72 -1.11 9.88
N GLU A 348 -4.75 -1.14 10.74
CA GLU A 348 -5.71 -0.04 10.88
C GLU A 348 -5.03 1.29 11.22
N SER A 349 -4.02 1.28 12.08
CA SER A 349 -3.30 2.49 12.51
C SER A 349 -2.51 3.17 11.38
N HIS A 350 -2.26 2.48 10.27
CA HIS A 350 -1.53 3.03 9.12
C HIS A 350 -2.47 3.53 8.03
N SER A 351 -3.77 3.65 8.31
CA SER A 351 -4.72 4.20 7.34
C SER A 351 -5.76 5.10 7.99
N ASP A 352 -6.18 6.08 7.20
CA ASP A 352 -7.38 6.83 7.55
C ASP A 352 -8.64 6.00 7.22
N GLY A 353 -9.81 6.50 7.63
CA GLY A 353 -11.06 6.04 7.04
C GLY A 353 -11.08 6.30 5.54
N LEU A 354 -11.84 5.50 4.79
CA LEU A 354 -12.06 5.76 3.37
C LEU A 354 -12.81 7.10 3.25
N GLN A 355 -12.18 8.12 2.66
CA GLN A 355 -12.80 9.43 2.52
C GLN A 355 -13.64 9.46 1.24
N ILE A 356 -14.97 9.53 1.37
CA ILE A 356 -15.86 9.68 0.21
C ILE A 356 -15.94 11.17 -0.15
N LEU A 357 -15.76 11.49 -1.43
CA LEU A 357 -15.76 12.83 -1.99
C LEU A 357 -16.96 13.00 -2.92
N ARG A 358 -17.61 14.16 -2.84
CA ARG A 358 -18.67 14.58 -3.77
C ARG A 358 -18.38 15.97 -4.33
N TYR A 359 -18.33 16.06 -5.66
CA TYR A 359 -18.19 17.32 -6.38
C TYR A 359 -19.42 17.54 -7.26
N ASN A 360 -20.18 18.59 -6.95
CA ASN A 360 -21.23 19.11 -7.82
C ASN A 360 -20.61 19.94 -8.95
N VAL A 361 -21.42 20.34 -9.93
CA VAL A 361 -21.01 21.29 -10.99
C VAL A 361 -20.32 22.52 -10.37
N SER A 362 -19.26 23.00 -11.02
CA SER A 362 -18.30 24.04 -10.61
C SER A 362 -17.42 23.72 -9.39
N LYS A 363 -17.65 22.60 -8.69
CA LYS A 363 -16.87 22.28 -7.49
C LYS A 363 -15.52 21.68 -7.89
N ALA A 364 -14.49 22.07 -7.15
CA ALA A 364 -13.10 21.77 -7.41
C ALA A 364 -12.31 21.67 -6.09
N TYR A 365 -11.08 21.19 -6.18
CA TYR A 365 -10.11 21.32 -5.10
C TYR A 365 -8.80 21.83 -5.70
N ASN A 366 -8.35 23.00 -5.25
CA ASN A 366 -7.04 23.50 -5.61
C ASN A 366 -5.92 22.50 -5.32
N SER A 367 -4.79 22.73 -5.99
CA SER A 367 -3.61 21.91 -5.83
C SER A 367 -3.10 21.93 -4.38
N HIS A 368 -2.85 20.75 -3.83
CA HIS A 368 -2.40 20.51 -2.46
C HIS A 368 -1.52 19.24 -2.40
N LEU A 369 -0.85 19.05 -1.27
CA LEU A 369 -0.18 17.80 -0.92
C LEU A 369 -1.09 17.01 0.02
N ASP A 370 -1.08 15.69 -0.10
CA ASP A 370 -1.75 14.81 0.85
C ASP A 370 -0.95 14.62 2.14
N PHE A 371 0.38 14.80 2.05
CA PHE A 371 1.29 14.93 3.18
C PHE A 371 0.87 16.07 4.11
N ILE A 372 0.99 15.84 5.41
CA ILE A 372 0.62 16.82 6.44
C ILE A 372 1.85 17.63 6.84
N GLU A 373 1.79 18.95 6.60
CA GLU A 373 2.79 19.89 7.09
C GLU A 373 2.35 20.49 8.44
N ASP A 374 3.20 20.39 9.46
CA ASP A 374 3.03 21.13 10.71
C ASP A 374 3.90 22.40 10.74
N ASN A 375 3.54 23.37 9.90
CA ASN A 375 4.23 24.65 9.81
C ASN A 375 4.20 25.44 11.14
N SER A 376 3.22 25.16 12.02
CA SER A 376 3.09 25.79 13.33
C SER A 376 4.03 25.19 14.39
N GLY A 377 4.48 23.96 14.14
CA GLY A 377 5.21 23.13 15.09
C GLY A 377 4.39 22.71 16.31
N GLN A 378 3.09 23.00 16.40
CA GLN A 378 2.27 22.81 17.61
C GLN A 378 1.63 21.42 17.70
N LEU A 379 1.69 20.60 16.64
CA LEU A 379 1.09 19.28 16.66
C LEU A 379 2.01 18.28 17.39
N LYS A 380 1.40 17.43 18.23
CA LYS A 380 2.10 16.40 19.03
C LYS A 380 2.81 15.37 18.15
N HIS A 381 2.11 14.91 17.10
CA HIS A 381 2.61 13.95 16.14
C HIS A 381 3.82 14.51 15.37
N ASP A 382 4.85 13.68 15.21
CA ASP A 382 6.03 14.01 14.41
C ASP A 382 5.81 13.67 12.94
N TYR A 383 5.66 14.70 12.13
CA TYR A 383 5.39 14.59 10.70
C TYR A 383 6.65 14.56 9.83
N GLU A 384 7.85 14.67 10.43
CA GLU A 384 9.13 14.64 9.70
C GLU A 384 9.53 13.20 9.36
N SER A 385 9.02 12.69 8.23
CA SER A 385 9.18 11.30 7.79
C SER A 385 10.57 10.96 7.23
N SER A 386 11.42 11.96 6.95
CA SER A 386 12.82 11.70 6.58
C SER A 386 13.66 11.21 7.77
N GLY A 387 13.26 11.61 8.98
CA GLY A 387 13.84 11.14 10.25
C GLY A 387 13.07 9.97 10.85
N THR A 388 12.69 10.10 12.13
CA THR A 388 11.93 9.11 12.89
C THR A 388 10.41 9.37 12.92
N GLY A 389 9.96 10.45 12.28
CA GLY A 389 8.55 10.81 12.18
C GLY A 389 7.79 9.94 11.17
N GLY A 390 6.51 10.24 10.98
CA GLY A 390 5.71 9.58 9.96
C GLY A 390 4.56 10.42 9.45
N ASN A 391 4.13 10.10 8.23
CA ASN A 391 3.14 10.86 7.49
C ASN A 391 2.43 9.95 6.48
N ARG A 392 1.47 10.51 5.73
CA ARG A 392 0.89 9.85 4.57
C ARG A 392 1.94 9.73 3.48
N TYR A 393 2.23 8.50 3.05
CA TYR A 393 3.25 8.23 2.04
C TYR A 393 2.65 7.83 0.69
N ALA A 394 1.45 7.24 0.68
CA ALA A 394 0.76 6.82 -0.52
C ALA A 394 -0.73 7.17 -0.46
N THR A 395 -1.28 7.51 -1.62
CA THR A 395 -2.70 7.76 -1.82
C THR A 395 -3.23 6.85 -2.92
N ILE A 396 -4.36 6.21 -2.64
CA ILE A 396 -5.14 5.48 -3.64
C ILE A 396 -6.48 6.20 -3.78
N LEU A 397 -6.71 6.77 -4.98
CA LEU A 397 -7.90 7.51 -5.34
C LEU A 397 -8.80 6.64 -6.23
N LEU A 398 -10.03 6.42 -5.79
CA LEU A 398 -11.04 5.59 -6.45
C LEU A 398 -12.06 6.49 -7.17
N TYR A 399 -12.27 6.31 -8.47
CA TYR A 399 -13.31 7.04 -9.21
C TYR A 399 -14.62 6.25 -9.26
N MET A 400 -15.70 6.84 -8.73
CA MET A 400 -16.99 6.18 -8.55
C MET A 400 -18.06 6.70 -9.51
N SER A 401 -17.68 7.54 -10.48
CA SER A 401 -18.57 8.14 -11.47
C SER A 401 -17.90 8.18 -12.84
N ASP A 402 -18.70 8.03 -13.88
CA ASP A 402 -18.27 8.21 -15.27
C ASP A 402 -18.50 9.67 -15.68
N LEU A 403 -17.43 10.40 -15.99
CA LEU A 403 -17.51 11.71 -16.63
C LEU A 403 -16.87 11.63 -18.03
N GLY A 404 -17.52 12.27 -19.01
CA GLY A 404 -17.02 12.36 -20.39
C GLY A 404 -15.88 13.36 -20.56
N ASP A 405 -15.32 13.43 -21.77
CA ASP A 405 -14.10 14.21 -22.06
C ASP A 405 -14.21 15.72 -21.78
N ASP A 406 -15.42 16.29 -21.88
CA ASP A 406 -15.70 17.70 -21.61
C ASP A 406 -16.47 17.92 -20.29
N ASP A 407 -16.65 16.89 -19.46
CA ASP A 407 -17.37 17.00 -18.18
C ASP A 407 -16.48 17.57 -17.06
N GLY A 408 -15.16 17.65 -17.27
CA GLY A 408 -14.17 18.04 -16.26
C GLY A 408 -14.06 17.03 -15.12
N GLY A 409 -13.60 17.48 -13.95
CA GLY A 409 -13.48 16.63 -12.76
C GLY A 409 -12.26 15.71 -12.75
N GLU A 410 -11.26 15.94 -13.58
CA GLU A 410 -10.00 15.20 -13.59
C GLU A 410 -9.21 15.40 -12.28
N THR A 411 -8.27 14.50 -12.02
CA THR A 411 -7.23 14.72 -11.00
C THR A 411 -5.97 15.16 -11.71
N VAL A 412 -5.56 16.41 -11.48
CA VAL A 412 -4.42 17.02 -12.16
C VAL A 412 -3.20 17.04 -11.24
N PHE A 413 -2.04 16.69 -11.78
CA PHE A 413 -0.73 16.84 -11.16
C PHE A 413 0.01 17.97 -11.89
N PRO A 414 0.01 19.23 -11.39
CA PRO A 414 0.55 20.36 -12.14
C PRO A 414 2.04 20.24 -12.47
N GLN A 415 2.80 19.48 -11.68
CA GLN A 415 4.21 19.22 -11.92
C GLN A 415 4.46 18.00 -12.82
N GLY A 416 3.45 17.14 -13.00
CA GLY A 416 3.51 16.00 -13.91
C GLY A 416 3.33 16.40 -15.36
N MET A 417 4.09 15.76 -16.25
CA MET A 417 3.96 15.91 -17.71
C MET A 417 3.04 14.84 -18.27
N MET A 418 2.27 15.17 -19.31
CA MET A 418 1.55 14.16 -20.08
C MET A 418 2.54 13.21 -20.77
N PRO A 419 2.26 11.90 -20.83
CA PRO A 419 3.10 10.96 -21.57
C PRO A 419 3.26 11.40 -23.03
N LYS A 420 4.50 11.54 -23.51
CA LYS A 420 4.78 11.88 -24.93
C LYS A 420 4.27 10.84 -25.93
N ILE A 421 4.03 9.60 -25.48
CA ILE A 421 3.46 8.54 -26.32
C ILE A 421 1.99 8.85 -26.69
N ALA A 422 1.31 9.69 -25.92
CA ALA A 422 -0.08 10.06 -26.17
C ALA A 422 -0.26 11.31 -27.05
N LEU A 423 0.81 12.01 -27.42
CA LEU A 423 0.75 13.25 -28.21
C LEU A 423 1.96 13.32 -29.14
N GLU A 424 1.75 13.39 -30.45
CA GLU A 424 2.78 13.93 -31.35
C GLU A 424 3.13 15.35 -30.86
N GLU A 425 4.37 15.83 -31.01
CA GLU A 425 4.81 17.14 -30.48
C GLU A 425 3.93 18.33 -30.96
N GLU A 426 3.13 18.14 -32.02
CA GLU A 426 2.16 19.09 -32.56
C GLU A 426 0.78 19.11 -31.86
N GLU A 427 0.46 18.14 -30.99
CA GLU A 427 -0.84 18.04 -30.29
C GLU A 427 -0.83 18.62 -28.86
N ALA A 428 0.30 19.16 -28.40
CA ALA A 428 0.40 19.77 -27.08
C ALA A 428 -0.40 21.09 -27.02
N VAL A 429 -1.58 21.03 -26.39
CA VAL A 429 -2.47 22.18 -26.24
C VAL A 429 -1.79 23.30 -25.43
N SER A 430 -1.70 24.50 -26.00
CA SER A 430 -1.17 25.65 -25.27
C SER A 430 -2.14 26.16 -24.19
N SER A 431 -1.65 26.85 -23.16
CA SER A 431 -2.53 27.43 -22.12
C SER A 431 -3.59 28.40 -22.67
N ASN A 432 -3.28 29.10 -23.76
CA ASN A 432 -4.22 30.01 -24.42
C ASN A 432 -5.30 29.22 -25.17
N GLU A 433 -4.88 28.20 -25.91
CA GLU A 433 -5.79 27.32 -26.62
C GLU A 433 -6.71 26.54 -25.67
N ALA A 434 -6.17 25.99 -24.59
CA ALA A 434 -6.95 25.30 -23.56
C ALA A 434 -8.04 26.21 -22.95
N ARG A 435 -7.72 27.50 -22.76
CA ARG A 435 -8.69 28.49 -22.26
C ARG A 435 -9.72 28.84 -23.33
N GLU A 436 -9.30 29.02 -24.58
CA GLU A 436 -10.22 29.28 -25.70
C GLU A 436 -11.20 28.11 -25.90
N GLN A 437 -10.70 26.88 -25.96
CA GLN A 437 -11.51 25.66 -26.02
C GLN A 437 -12.55 25.60 -24.89
N LEU A 438 -12.20 26.05 -23.67
CA LEU A 438 -13.14 26.10 -22.55
C LEU A 438 -14.23 27.15 -22.80
N ARG A 439 -13.85 28.33 -23.31
CA ARG A 439 -14.77 29.45 -23.51
C ARG A 439 -15.69 29.27 -24.70
N VAL A 440 -15.26 28.51 -25.72
CA VAL A 440 -16.11 28.11 -26.84
C VAL A 440 -17.04 26.95 -26.47
N SER A 441 -16.70 26.14 -25.46
CA SER A 441 -17.58 25.06 -24.98
C SER A 441 -18.79 25.60 -24.21
N ASP A 442 -19.99 25.05 -24.46
CA ASP A 442 -21.21 25.39 -23.72
C ASP A 442 -21.06 25.22 -22.20
N ARG A 443 -20.22 24.25 -21.80
CA ARG A 443 -19.99 23.83 -20.42
C ARG A 443 -19.06 24.77 -19.65
N GLY A 444 -18.18 25.52 -20.33
CA GLY A 444 -17.27 26.47 -19.68
C GLY A 444 -17.96 27.70 -19.08
N SER A 445 -19.21 27.95 -19.48
CA SER A 445 -20.04 29.06 -18.97
C SER A 445 -20.31 28.99 -17.46
N VAL A 446 -20.21 27.79 -16.86
CA VAL A 446 -20.40 27.59 -15.40
C VAL A 446 -19.28 28.20 -14.55
N LEU A 447 -18.14 28.55 -15.16
CA LEU A 447 -16.99 29.13 -14.48
C LEU A 447 -16.83 30.62 -14.82
N LYS A 448 -16.61 31.43 -13.78
CA LYS A 448 -16.30 32.86 -13.93
C LYS A 448 -14.97 33.06 -14.67
N SER A 449 -14.94 33.98 -15.64
CA SER A 449 -13.70 34.35 -16.35
C SER A 449 -12.65 34.92 -15.39
N GLY A 450 -11.40 34.46 -15.54
CA GLY A 450 -10.26 34.82 -14.71
C GLY A 450 -10.27 34.20 -13.31
N SER A 451 -11.19 33.26 -13.01
CA SER A 451 -11.22 32.59 -11.72
C SER A 451 -10.10 31.56 -11.57
N TRP A 452 -9.81 31.16 -10.32
CA TRP A 452 -8.81 30.12 -10.07
C TRP A 452 -9.29 28.75 -10.58
N GLU A 453 -10.61 28.50 -10.62
CA GLU A 453 -11.21 27.31 -11.20
C GLU A 453 -10.95 27.22 -12.71
N GLU A 454 -11.10 28.33 -13.46
CA GLU A 454 -10.73 28.37 -14.88
C GLU A 454 -9.24 28.04 -15.07
N ASN A 455 -8.37 28.68 -14.27
CA ASN A 455 -6.94 28.41 -14.35
C ASN A 455 -6.62 26.95 -14.03
N LEU A 456 -7.38 26.32 -13.13
CA LEU A 456 -7.24 24.90 -12.85
C LEU A 456 -7.64 24.05 -14.04
N VAL A 457 -8.75 24.33 -14.74
CA VAL A 457 -9.12 23.60 -15.99
C VAL A 457 -8.01 23.72 -17.04
N VAL A 458 -7.39 24.90 -17.18
CA VAL A 458 -6.25 25.08 -18.09
C VAL A 458 -5.08 24.17 -17.70
N LEU A 459 -4.77 24.04 -16.40
CA LEU A 459 -3.77 23.07 -15.94
C LEU A 459 -4.18 21.63 -16.29
N CYS A 460 -5.45 21.26 -16.10
CA CYS A 460 -5.95 19.92 -16.39
C CYS A 460 -5.84 19.53 -17.88
N ARG A 461 -5.87 20.50 -18.78
CA ARG A 461 -5.72 20.29 -20.22
C ARG A 461 -4.27 20.30 -20.70
N THR A 462 -3.33 20.77 -19.88
CA THR A 462 -1.94 21.03 -20.28
C THR A 462 -0.90 20.23 -19.47
N ARG A 463 -1.32 19.57 -18.40
CA ARG A 463 -0.48 18.78 -17.49
C ARG A 463 -1.05 17.38 -17.33
N LEU A 464 -0.31 16.51 -16.63
CA LEU A 464 -0.80 15.18 -16.30
C LEU A 464 -2.15 15.29 -15.59
N ALA A 465 -3.21 14.79 -16.23
CA ALA A 465 -4.56 14.79 -15.68
C ALA A 465 -5.23 13.45 -15.93
N ILE A 466 -5.81 12.89 -14.87
CA ILE A 466 -6.45 11.58 -14.92
C ILE A 466 -7.96 11.78 -14.89
N ARG A 467 -8.64 11.34 -15.95
CA ARG A 467 -10.09 11.42 -16.07
C ARG A 467 -10.80 10.41 -15.16
N PRO A 468 -11.91 10.81 -14.51
CA PRO A 468 -12.68 9.91 -13.68
C PRO A 468 -13.58 9.01 -14.53
N HIS A 469 -13.32 7.71 -14.43
CA HIS A 469 -14.19 6.65 -14.94
C HIS A 469 -14.53 5.72 -13.78
N SER A 470 -15.78 5.28 -13.70
CA SER A 470 -16.20 4.38 -12.63
C SER A 470 -15.36 3.10 -12.67
N SER A 471 -14.90 2.64 -11.49
CA SER A 471 -13.98 1.49 -11.32
C SER A 471 -12.51 1.72 -11.71
N ARG A 472 -12.13 2.94 -12.09
CA ARG A 472 -10.72 3.32 -12.24
C ARG A 472 -10.15 3.78 -10.91
N ALA A 473 -8.95 3.33 -10.56
CA ALA A 473 -8.22 3.78 -9.39
C ALA A 473 -6.84 4.34 -9.78
N VAL A 474 -6.33 5.28 -8.99
CA VAL A 474 -5.01 5.90 -9.20
C VAL A 474 -4.20 5.76 -7.94
N LEU A 475 -2.98 5.26 -8.04
CA LEU A 475 -2.00 5.22 -6.96
C LEU A 475 -0.95 6.30 -7.21
N PHE A 476 -0.63 7.08 -6.21
CA PHE A 476 0.52 7.99 -6.25
C PHE A 476 1.18 8.11 -4.89
N TYR A 477 2.47 8.43 -4.89
CA TYR A 477 3.26 8.58 -3.69
C TYR A 477 3.40 10.05 -3.30
N SER A 478 3.35 10.33 -2.00
CA SER A 478 3.62 11.63 -1.37
C SER A 478 5.04 11.74 -0.81
N GLN A 479 5.79 10.64 -0.81
CA GLN A 479 7.16 10.55 -0.29
C GLN A 479 8.09 9.88 -1.31
N HIS A 480 9.38 10.17 -1.19
CA HIS A 480 10.45 9.40 -1.80
C HIS A 480 10.82 8.18 -0.93
N PRO A 481 11.54 7.17 -1.47
CA PRO A 481 11.89 5.96 -0.71
C PRO A 481 12.72 6.19 0.55
N ASN A 482 13.44 7.32 0.63
CA ASN A 482 14.19 7.74 1.80
C ASN A 482 13.32 8.39 2.89
N GLY A 483 12.03 8.60 2.65
CA GLY A 483 11.08 9.24 3.58
C GLY A 483 10.92 10.74 3.39
N GLU A 484 11.69 11.38 2.50
CA GLU A 484 11.52 12.79 2.16
C GLU A 484 10.21 13.04 1.42
N VAL A 485 9.66 14.24 1.57
CA VAL A 485 8.40 14.63 0.91
C VAL A 485 8.62 14.81 -0.59
N ASP A 486 7.81 14.13 -1.40
CA ASP A 486 7.78 14.37 -2.85
C ASP A 486 6.89 15.59 -3.15
N LYS A 487 7.50 16.77 -3.25
CA LYS A 487 6.78 18.00 -3.60
C LYS A 487 6.19 18.00 -5.01
N SER A 488 6.64 17.09 -5.89
CA SER A 488 6.07 16.94 -7.23
C SER A 488 4.70 16.26 -7.21
N SER A 489 4.36 15.56 -6.11
CA SER A 489 3.04 14.95 -5.87
C SER A 489 1.89 15.93 -5.64
N LEU A 490 2.17 17.24 -5.75
CA LEU A 490 1.16 18.29 -5.73
C LEU A 490 0.07 17.97 -6.74
N HIS A 491 -1.18 17.88 -6.28
CA HIS A 491 -2.30 17.49 -7.12
C HIS A 491 -3.60 18.21 -6.72
N GLY A 492 -4.55 18.29 -7.64
CA GLY A 492 -5.84 18.93 -7.41
C GLY A 492 -6.97 18.20 -8.13
N ALA A 493 -8.21 18.56 -7.80
CA ALA A 493 -9.40 18.09 -8.48
C ALA A 493 -9.95 19.21 -9.36
N CYS A 494 -9.91 19.00 -10.67
CA CYS A 494 -10.41 19.94 -11.67
C CYS A 494 -11.91 20.23 -11.44
N PRO A 495 -12.39 21.42 -11.80
CA PRO A 495 -13.81 21.71 -11.70
C PRO A 495 -14.65 20.72 -12.50
N VAL A 496 -15.72 20.22 -11.90
CA VAL A 496 -16.76 19.47 -12.61
C VAL A 496 -17.57 20.46 -13.45
N LEU A 497 -17.60 20.30 -14.76
CA LEU A 497 -18.30 21.18 -15.69
C LEU A 497 -19.74 20.72 -15.97
N SER A 498 -19.99 19.41 -15.86
CA SER A 498 -21.33 18.80 -15.95
C SER A 498 -21.43 17.55 -15.09
N ASN A 499 -22.66 17.15 -14.76
CA ASN A 499 -22.96 16.00 -13.90
C ASN A 499 -22.40 16.16 -12.48
N GLN A 500 -22.10 15.04 -11.81
CA GLN A 500 -21.62 14.97 -10.44
C GLN A 500 -20.51 13.93 -10.36
N LYS A 501 -19.40 14.27 -9.70
CA LYS A 501 -18.29 13.34 -9.43
C LYS A 501 -18.43 12.77 -8.03
N TYR A 502 -18.42 11.45 -7.92
CA TYR A 502 -18.04 10.74 -6.71
C TYR A 502 -16.65 10.14 -6.87
N ALA A 503 -15.88 10.23 -5.79
CA ALA A 503 -14.60 9.55 -5.67
C ALA A 503 -14.37 9.16 -4.21
N ALA A 504 -13.34 8.35 -3.94
CA ALA A 504 -12.89 8.14 -2.58
C ALA A 504 -11.37 8.11 -2.47
N ASN A 505 -10.83 8.75 -1.43
CA ASN A 505 -9.41 8.69 -1.09
C ASN A 505 -9.19 7.66 0.00
N LEU A 506 -8.17 6.82 -0.18
CA LEU A 506 -7.50 6.15 0.91
C LEU A 506 -6.08 6.70 1.07
N TRP A 507 -5.79 7.21 2.25
CA TRP A 507 -4.45 7.62 2.64
C TRP A 507 -3.81 6.53 3.50
N VAL A 508 -2.60 6.12 3.12
CA VAL A 508 -1.79 5.14 3.85
C VAL A 508 -0.56 5.85 4.41
N TRP A 509 -0.28 5.58 5.68
CA TRP A 509 0.80 6.16 6.46
C TRP A 509 1.99 5.21 6.52
N ASN A 510 3.21 5.74 6.58
CA ASN A 510 4.42 4.91 6.73
C ASN A 510 4.64 4.45 8.18
N THR A 511 3.91 5.02 9.15
CA THR A 511 3.93 4.67 10.57
C THR A 511 2.51 4.77 11.15
N PRO A 512 2.26 4.37 12.42
CA PRO A 512 0.99 4.62 13.06
C PRO A 512 0.63 6.12 13.05
N ARG A 513 -0.57 6.45 12.58
CA ARG A 513 -1.07 7.83 12.56
C ARG A 513 -1.36 8.35 13.98
N SER A 514 -1.42 9.67 14.10
CA SER A 514 -1.74 10.35 15.37
C SER A 514 -2.96 9.73 16.08
N GLY A 515 -2.81 9.44 17.36
CA GLY A 515 -3.85 8.85 18.21
C GLY A 515 -3.86 7.32 18.26
N PHE A 516 -2.83 6.66 17.71
CA PHE A 516 -2.61 5.23 17.85
C PHE A 516 -1.30 4.98 18.61
N ALA A 517 -1.24 3.86 19.34
CA ALA A 517 -0.02 3.38 19.95
C ALA A 517 1.08 3.24 18.89
N GLY A 518 2.32 3.62 19.25
CA GLY A 518 3.45 3.64 18.33
C GLY A 518 3.52 4.86 17.40
N SER A 519 2.56 5.80 17.46
CA SER A 519 2.63 7.01 16.61
C SER A 519 3.84 7.87 16.98
N PRO A 520 4.67 8.31 16.02
CA PRO A 520 5.81 9.17 16.30
C PRO A 520 5.39 10.48 16.99
N ILE A 521 6.05 10.80 18.11
CA ILE A 521 5.78 12.02 18.91
C ILE A 521 7.02 12.90 18.87
N LYS A 522 6.86 14.21 18.63
CA LYS A 522 7.99 15.14 18.61
C LYS A 522 8.69 15.17 19.97
N LYS A 523 10.03 15.22 19.94
CA LYS A 523 10.90 15.22 21.14
C LYS A 523 10.42 16.16 22.26
N LYS A 524 9.96 17.37 21.91
CA LYS A 524 9.48 18.36 22.90
C LYS A 524 8.23 17.94 23.69
N PHE A 525 7.40 17.05 23.13
CA PHE A 525 6.19 16.55 23.77
C PHE A 525 6.39 15.18 24.46
N GLN A 526 7.57 14.57 24.31
CA GLN A 526 7.87 13.26 24.93
C GLN A 526 8.04 13.38 26.46
N ASN A 527 8.51 14.53 26.95
CA ASN A 527 8.77 14.75 28.38
C ASN A 527 7.56 15.25 29.19
N GLU A 528 6.46 15.61 28.53
CA GLU A 528 5.24 16.08 29.22
C GLU A 528 4.54 14.94 29.99
N ASN A 529 4.88 13.67 29.70
CA ASN A 529 4.34 12.47 30.35
C ASN A 529 5.34 11.73 31.26
N GLY A 530 6.42 12.38 31.72
CA GLY A 530 7.24 11.87 32.83
C GLY A 530 7.69 10.40 32.75
N GLY A 531 8.61 10.05 31.86
CA GLY A 531 9.40 8.83 31.98
C GLY A 531 9.71 8.10 30.68
N ALA A 532 10.99 7.90 30.42
CA ALA A 532 11.64 6.96 29.50
C ALA A 532 10.97 6.67 28.12
N VAL A 533 11.73 6.99 27.06
CA VAL A 533 11.57 6.43 25.72
C VAL A 533 11.68 4.90 25.81
N THR A 534 10.55 4.25 25.97
CA THR A 534 10.38 2.83 25.66
C THR A 534 9.40 2.82 24.50
N ALA A 535 9.78 2.13 23.41
CA ALA A 535 8.87 1.87 22.30
C ALA A 535 7.54 1.39 22.89
N PRO A 536 6.38 1.98 22.51
CA PRO A 536 5.10 1.53 23.03
C PRO A 536 5.02 0.03 22.78
N THR A 537 5.06 -0.75 23.85
CA THR A 537 4.67 -2.14 23.81
C THR A 537 3.28 -2.12 23.19
N ASN A 538 2.98 -3.05 22.26
CA ASN A 538 1.64 -3.29 21.75
C ASN A 538 0.71 -3.68 22.93
N MET A 539 0.38 -2.74 23.80
CA MET A 539 -0.49 -2.94 24.93
C MET A 539 -1.89 -2.88 24.36
N LYS A 540 -2.30 -4.04 23.85
CA LYS A 540 -3.69 -4.43 23.75
C LYS A 540 -4.33 -4.17 25.12
N ILE A 541 -5.09 -3.09 25.24
CA ILE A 541 -5.83 -2.78 26.46
C ILE A 541 -7.11 -3.59 26.42
N SER A 542 -7.42 -4.32 27.49
CA SER A 542 -8.71 -4.98 27.64
C SER A 542 -9.68 -4.03 28.35
N ALA A 543 -10.82 -3.72 27.73
CA ALA A 543 -11.88 -2.94 28.37
C ALA A 543 -13.10 -3.81 28.63
N GLU A 544 -13.65 -3.73 29.85
CA GLU A 544 -14.85 -4.43 30.28
C GLU A 544 -15.93 -3.40 30.63
N PHE A 545 -17.13 -3.59 30.08
CA PHE A 545 -18.26 -2.69 30.32
C PHE A 545 -19.40 -3.45 31.01
N GLU A 546 -19.90 -2.87 32.10
CA GLU A 546 -20.98 -3.45 32.91
C GLU A 546 -22.02 -2.39 33.28
N ASN A 547 -23.28 -2.81 33.42
CA ASN A 547 -24.33 -2.01 34.04
C ASN A 547 -24.70 -2.62 35.39
N SER A 548 -24.37 -1.90 36.46
CA SER A 548 -24.60 -2.31 37.85
C SER A 548 -26.08 -2.39 38.23
N GLY A 549 -26.97 -1.77 37.44
CA GLY A 549 -28.40 -1.69 37.70
C GLY A 549 -28.78 -0.74 38.84
N GLN A 550 -27.84 0.03 39.38
CA GLN A 550 -28.11 0.96 40.48
C GLN A 550 -28.83 2.22 40.03
N ASP A 551 -28.50 2.73 38.82
CA ASP A 551 -29.10 3.93 38.28
C ASP A 551 -30.19 3.59 37.24
N PRO A 552 -31.48 3.88 37.53
CA PRO A 552 -32.60 3.55 36.64
C PRO A 552 -32.57 4.33 35.31
N THR A 553 -31.77 5.39 35.19
CA THR A 553 -31.62 6.13 33.93
C THR A 553 -30.92 5.32 32.85
N PHE A 554 -30.15 4.28 33.23
CA PHE A 554 -29.47 3.37 32.31
C PHE A 554 -30.24 2.06 32.03
N ALA A 555 -31.52 1.97 32.38
CA ALA A 555 -32.33 0.76 32.17
C ALA A 555 -32.35 0.26 30.70
N GLU A 556 -32.26 1.18 29.74
CA GLU A 556 -32.23 0.90 28.30
C GLU A 556 -30.89 1.30 27.67
N ALA A 557 -29.81 1.25 28.45
CA ALA A 557 -28.48 1.62 28.00
C ALA A 557 -27.94 0.65 26.94
N LYS A 558 -27.23 1.25 25.99
CA LYS A 558 -26.56 0.56 24.88
C LYS A 558 -25.15 1.11 24.78
N LEU A 559 -24.18 0.21 24.60
CA LEU A 559 -22.78 0.56 24.44
C LEU A 559 -22.47 0.78 22.96
N PHE A 560 -21.68 1.81 22.69
CA PHE A 560 -21.21 2.17 21.36
C PHE A 560 -19.70 2.38 21.39
N TYR A 561 -19.00 1.84 20.39
CA TYR A 561 -17.66 2.33 20.06
C TYR A 561 -17.83 3.58 19.20
N GLN A 562 -17.49 4.74 19.73
CA GLN A 562 -17.85 6.05 19.16
C GLN A 562 -19.37 6.12 18.88
N ASP A 563 -19.77 5.99 17.62
CA ASP A 563 -21.17 6.00 17.18
C ASP A 563 -21.69 4.63 16.70
N GLN A 564 -20.84 3.59 16.66
CA GLN A 564 -21.19 2.25 16.23
C GLN A 564 -21.74 1.42 17.39
N PHE A 565 -22.94 0.86 17.22
CA PHE A 565 -23.55 0.00 18.23
C PHE A 565 -22.68 -1.23 18.45
N TRP A 566 -22.34 -1.48 19.71
CA TRP A 566 -21.51 -2.61 20.12
C TRP A 566 -22.33 -3.70 20.79
N GLY A 567 -23.18 -3.31 21.75
CA GLY A 567 -23.96 -4.27 22.51
C GLY A 567 -25.01 -3.62 23.38
N SER A 568 -25.98 -4.44 23.81
CA SER A 568 -26.90 -4.06 24.88
C SER A 568 -26.13 -4.00 26.20
N LEU A 569 -26.39 -2.98 27.01
CA LEU A 569 -25.75 -2.78 28.31
C LEU A 569 -26.83 -2.48 29.36
N LYS A 570 -27.89 -3.31 29.38
CA LYS A 570 -29.00 -3.20 30.32
C LYS A 570 -28.61 -3.81 31.68
N PRO A 571 -29.34 -3.47 32.75
CA PRO A 571 -29.16 -4.13 34.04
C PRO A 571 -29.33 -5.65 33.90
N GLY A 572 -28.29 -6.41 34.30
CA GLY A 572 -28.27 -7.87 34.21
C GLY A 572 -27.77 -8.45 32.87
N ASP A 573 -27.43 -7.61 31.89
CA ASP A 573 -26.73 -8.06 30.67
C ASP A 573 -25.29 -8.53 31.02
N PRO A 574 -24.72 -9.49 30.26
CA PRO A 574 -23.35 -9.96 30.50
C PRO A 574 -22.32 -8.86 30.28
N VAL A 575 -21.21 -8.90 31.04
CA VAL A 575 -20.08 -7.98 30.88
C VAL A 575 -19.56 -8.03 29.45
N LEU A 576 -19.47 -6.87 28.81
CA LEU A 576 -18.95 -6.74 27.45
C LEU A 576 -17.45 -6.51 27.50
N GLY A 577 -16.67 -7.53 27.17
CA GLY A 577 -15.21 -7.44 27.05
C GLY A 577 -14.78 -7.11 25.62
N VAL A 578 -13.82 -6.19 25.47
CA VAL A 578 -13.25 -5.80 24.18
C VAL A 578 -11.75 -5.59 24.26
N ASN A 579 -11.07 -5.88 23.16
CA ASN A 579 -9.69 -5.48 22.98
C ASN A 579 -9.68 -4.08 22.33
N THR A 580 -8.98 -3.14 22.94
CA THR A 580 -9.00 -1.72 22.62
C THR A 580 -7.59 -1.11 22.77
N PHE A 581 -7.45 0.17 22.42
CA PHE A 581 -6.19 0.91 22.46
C PHE A 581 -6.38 2.31 23.05
N GLU A 582 -5.29 2.98 23.40
CA GLU A 582 -5.31 4.38 23.86
C GLU A 582 -6.12 5.27 22.90
N GLY A 583 -6.91 6.20 23.44
CA GLY A 583 -7.70 7.15 22.68
C GLY A 583 -9.00 6.61 22.10
N HIS A 584 -9.28 5.31 22.22
CA HIS A 584 -10.59 4.75 21.88
C HIS A 584 -11.69 5.35 22.76
N VAL A 585 -12.78 5.82 22.12
CA VAL A 585 -13.90 6.47 22.81
C VAL A 585 -15.11 5.56 22.81
N TRP A 586 -15.63 5.24 23.99
CA TRP A 586 -16.81 4.41 24.20
C TRP A 586 -17.95 5.24 24.76
N ASN A 587 -19.10 5.19 24.09
CA ASN A 587 -20.28 5.96 24.45
C ASN A 587 -21.41 5.05 24.92
N VAL A 588 -22.02 5.39 26.05
CA VAL A 588 -23.28 4.81 26.47
C VAL A 588 -24.41 5.70 25.98
N LYS A 589 -25.36 5.13 25.25
CA LYS A 589 -26.56 5.86 24.79
C LYS A 589 -27.83 5.27 25.40
N VAL A 590 -28.70 6.15 25.89
CA VAL A 590 -30.08 5.83 26.31
C VAL A 590 -31.00 6.70 25.46
N ASN A 591 -32.04 6.10 24.86
CA ASN A 591 -32.97 6.80 23.97
C ASN A 591 -32.25 7.64 22.88
N LYS A 592 -31.17 7.08 22.31
CA LYS A 592 -30.30 7.68 21.27
C LYS A 592 -29.48 8.90 21.71
N LYS A 593 -29.53 9.31 22.98
CA LYS A 593 -28.66 10.37 23.52
C LYS A 593 -27.46 9.77 24.23
N VAL A 594 -26.28 10.32 24.01
CA VAL A 594 -25.08 9.98 24.77
C VAL A 594 -25.28 10.46 26.21
N VAL A 595 -25.20 9.53 27.16
CA VAL A 595 -25.37 9.79 28.59
C VAL A 595 -24.07 9.57 29.38
N LYS A 596 -23.14 8.80 28.83
CA LYS A 596 -21.79 8.59 29.38
C LYS A 596 -20.79 8.39 28.24
N THR A 597 -19.58 8.89 28.44
CA THR A 597 -18.45 8.69 27.54
C THR A 597 -17.24 8.27 28.36
N TRP A 598 -16.51 7.27 27.88
CA TRP A 598 -15.22 6.84 28.39
C TRP A 598 -14.19 6.94 27.29
N VAL A 599 -12.99 7.37 27.64
CA VAL A 599 -11.83 7.37 26.76
C VAL A 599 -10.84 6.41 27.37
N ILE A 600 -10.36 5.47 26.56
CA ILE A 600 -9.33 4.52 26.99
C ILE A 600 -8.01 5.29 27.12
N THR A 601 -7.36 5.18 28.27
CA THR A 601 -6.05 5.81 28.50
C THR A 601 -5.05 4.78 29.01
N GLU A 602 -3.79 4.85 28.59
CA GLU A 602 -2.77 3.91 29.09
C GLU A 602 -2.46 4.12 30.58
N GLU A 603 -2.72 5.31 31.11
CA GLU A 603 -2.58 5.65 32.54
C GLU A 603 -3.47 4.77 33.44
N ASP A 604 -4.61 4.32 32.92
CA ASP A 604 -5.57 3.46 33.64
C ASP A 604 -5.19 1.96 33.60
N GLY A 605 -4.06 1.62 32.97
CA GLY A 605 -3.51 0.27 32.91
C GLY A 605 -4.09 -0.63 31.80
N PRO A 606 -3.55 -1.87 31.66
CA PRO A 606 -3.84 -2.77 30.52
C PRO A 606 -5.20 -3.47 30.62
N THR A 607 -5.91 -3.36 31.75
CA THR A 607 -7.27 -3.87 31.90
C THR A 607 -8.11 -2.82 32.63
N GLN A 608 -9.13 -2.31 31.94
CA GLN A 608 -9.96 -1.20 32.40
C GLN A 608 -11.40 -1.66 32.53
N LYS A 609 -12.03 -1.35 33.66
CA LYS A 609 -13.43 -1.71 33.93
C LYS A 609 -14.27 -0.45 34.04
N PHE A 610 -15.34 -0.42 33.26
CA PHE A 610 -16.23 0.71 33.13
C PHE A 610 -17.63 0.30 33.54
N VAL A 611 -18.12 0.87 34.63
CA VAL A 611 -19.41 0.53 35.21
C VAL A 611 -20.34 1.75 35.15
N ILE A 612 -21.56 1.54 34.69
CA ILE A 612 -22.69 2.49 34.81
C ILE A 612 -23.70 2.05 35.85
#